data_AF-A0A067R5F4-F1
#
_entry.id   AF-A0A067R5F4-F1
#
_cell.length_a   1.000
_cell.length_b   1.000
_cell.length_c   1.000
_cell.angle_alpha   90.00
_cell.angle_beta   90.00
_cell.angle_gamma   90.00
#
_symmetry.space_group_name_H-M   'P 1'
#
loop_
_entity.id
_entity.type
_entity.pdbx_description
1 polymer ?
#
loop_
_entity_poly.entity_id
_entity_poly.type
_entity_poly.pdbx_seq_one_letter_code
_entity_poly.pdbx_strand_id
1 'polypeptide(L)'
;MASSRLEKIGTIYSRVRGLLRSGAMRQEDKPIWYDIYKAFPPKYEPRYDRPAPDVPLRSLFYPEDIIRAKFHKQHKSLPAVNLSDQHIPTQTQKFISTYNKLREEGKTVEENLYAAAVDVLNDERQNAVNVPKAETNSLASSFQDAQRDANVNIKDIFKD
;
A
#
# COMPACT_ATOMS: atom_id res chain seq x y z
N MET A 1 8.76 -32.11 36.29
CA MET A 1 7.97 -32.19 35.03
C MET A 1 8.84 -32.77 33.93
N ALA A 2 8.42 -33.86 33.30
CA ALA A 2 9.13 -34.41 32.15
C ALA A 2 8.94 -33.48 30.94
N SER A 3 10.05 -33.07 30.31
CA SER A 3 10.04 -32.22 29.11
C SER A 3 10.94 -32.84 28.04
N SER A 4 10.53 -32.76 26.78
CA SER A 4 11.32 -33.23 25.64
C SER A 4 11.91 -32.06 24.87
N ARG A 5 13.25 -32.03 24.77
CA ARG A 5 14.01 -31.02 24.03
C ARG A 5 14.45 -31.48 22.63
N LEU A 6 13.95 -32.61 22.14
CA LEU A 6 14.34 -33.20 20.85
C LEU A 6 13.64 -32.48 19.69
N GLU A 7 14.21 -31.39 19.19
CA GLU A 7 13.64 -30.57 18.10
C GLU A 7 13.67 -31.25 16.73
N LYS A 8 14.65 -32.14 16.50
CA LYS A 8 14.83 -32.87 15.23
C LYS A 8 13.93 -34.08 15.09
N ILE A 9 13.32 -34.55 16.18
CA ILE A 9 12.53 -35.78 16.22
C ILE A 9 11.06 -35.45 16.48
N GLY A 10 10.24 -35.67 15.45
CA GLY A 10 8.80 -35.40 15.50
C GLY A 10 8.47 -33.92 15.63
N THR A 11 7.22 -33.63 15.98
CA THR A 11 6.70 -32.28 16.23
C THR A 11 6.48 -32.04 17.71
N ILE A 12 6.36 -30.77 18.13
CA ILE A 12 5.96 -30.43 19.51
C ILE A 12 4.66 -31.13 19.92
N TYR A 13 3.71 -31.27 18.98
CA TYR A 13 2.43 -31.94 19.22
C TYR A 13 2.60 -33.44 19.45
N SER A 14 3.34 -34.13 18.56
CA SER A 14 3.58 -35.57 18.70
C SER A 14 4.33 -35.92 19.99
N ARG A 15 5.28 -35.07 20.40
CA ARG A 15 6.05 -35.25 21.64
C ARG A 15 5.19 -35.09 22.87
N VAL A 16 4.40 -34.02 22.96
CA VAL A 16 3.48 -33.81 24.10
C VAL A 16 2.41 -34.91 24.13
N ARG A 17 1.84 -35.29 22.98
CA ARG A 17 0.91 -36.42 22.89
C ARG A 17 1.54 -37.72 23.39
N GLY A 18 2.80 -37.99 23.05
CA GLY A 18 3.54 -39.15 23.54
C GLY A 18 3.73 -39.14 25.05
N LEU A 19 4.15 -38.00 25.61
CA LEU A 19 4.33 -37.81 27.06
C LEU A 19 3.03 -37.98 27.86
N LEU A 20 1.91 -37.46 27.33
CA LEU A 20 0.59 -37.64 27.93
C LEU A 20 0.16 -39.12 27.87
N ARG A 21 0.39 -39.79 26.73
CA ARG A 21 0.00 -41.20 26.53
C ARG A 21 0.82 -42.17 27.38
N SER A 22 2.11 -41.89 27.60
CA SER A 22 2.97 -42.72 28.45
C SER A 22 2.81 -42.46 29.95
N GLY A 23 2.01 -41.47 30.34
CA GLY A 23 1.86 -41.04 31.73
C GLY A 23 3.06 -40.25 32.28
N ALA A 24 4.07 -39.96 31.45
CA ALA A 24 5.23 -39.14 31.85
C ALA A 24 4.86 -37.66 32.07
N MET A 25 3.75 -37.21 31.49
CA MET A 25 3.13 -35.91 31.73
C MET A 25 1.70 -36.13 32.23
N ARG A 26 1.33 -35.47 33.33
CA ARG A 26 -0.03 -35.54 33.87
C ARG A 26 -0.98 -34.76 32.96
N GLN A 27 -2.25 -35.16 32.95
CA GLN A 27 -3.27 -34.49 32.13
C GLN A 27 -3.49 -33.03 32.54
N GLU A 28 -3.29 -32.72 33.83
CA GLU A 28 -3.33 -31.35 34.38
C GLU A 28 -2.13 -30.49 33.97
N ASP A 29 -0.98 -31.12 33.67
CA ASP A 29 0.23 -30.45 33.18
C ASP A 29 0.21 -30.25 31.66
N LYS A 30 -0.89 -30.62 31.00
CA LYS A 30 -1.07 -30.49 29.57
C LYS A 30 -0.98 -29.00 29.17
N PRO A 31 -0.13 -28.64 28.20
CA PRO A 31 -0.01 -27.26 27.76
C PRO A 31 -1.32 -26.68 27.25
N ILE A 32 -1.59 -25.41 27.56
CA ILE A 32 -2.82 -24.69 27.16
C ILE A 32 -3.04 -24.75 25.64
N TRP A 33 -1.96 -24.67 24.85
CA TRP A 33 -2.05 -24.72 23.39
C TRP A 33 -2.45 -26.09 22.82
N TYR A 34 -2.34 -27.18 23.59
CA TYR A 34 -2.51 -28.54 23.09
C TYR A 34 -3.91 -28.79 22.52
N ASP A 35 -4.94 -28.33 23.22
CA ASP A 35 -6.33 -28.51 22.79
C ASP A 35 -6.65 -27.67 21.56
N ILE A 36 -6.06 -26.46 21.47
CA ILE A 36 -6.17 -25.59 20.29
C ILE A 36 -5.53 -26.28 19.07
N TYR A 37 -4.32 -26.81 19.21
CA TYR A 37 -3.65 -27.54 18.13
C TYR A 37 -4.43 -28.79 17.73
N LYS A 38 -5.01 -29.52 18.69
CA LYS A 38 -5.80 -30.72 18.42
C LYS A 38 -7.10 -30.40 17.67
N ALA A 39 -7.76 -29.30 18.01
CA ALA A 39 -8.99 -28.86 17.35
C ALA A 39 -8.73 -28.24 15.97
N PHE A 40 -7.65 -27.46 15.85
CA PHE A 40 -7.27 -26.72 14.65
C PHE A 40 -5.83 -27.02 14.25
N PRO A 41 -5.55 -28.24 13.76
CA PRO A 41 -4.20 -28.61 13.37
C PRO A 41 -3.75 -27.77 12.16
N PRO A 42 -2.46 -27.42 12.07
CA PRO A 42 -1.94 -26.73 10.89
C PRO A 42 -2.05 -27.63 9.66
N LYS A 43 -2.26 -27.01 8.48
CA LYS A 43 -2.29 -27.74 7.18
C LYS A 43 -1.07 -28.64 6.99
N TYR A 44 0.08 -28.19 7.48
CA TYR A 44 1.37 -28.82 7.29
C TYR A 44 2.12 -28.91 8.62
N GLU A 45 2.34 -30.12 9.15
CA GLU A 45 3.01 -30.34 10.44
C GLU A 45 4.42 -29.72 10.52
N PRO A 46 4.79 -29.01 11.60
CA PRO A 46 6.08 -28.32 11.70
C PRO A 46 7.21 -29.33 11.99
N ARG A 47 7.59 -30.12 10.97
CA ARG A 47 8.69 -31.08 11.05
C ARG A 47 10.02 -30.40 10.74
N TYR A 48 11.05 -30.81 11.45
CA TYR A 48 12.43 -30.33 11.24
C TYR A 48 12.97 -30.69 9.84
N ASP A 49 12.59 -31.84 9.32
CA ASP A 49 13.05 -32.37 8.02
C ASP A 49 12.21 -31.89 6.83
N ARG A 50 11.33 -30.90 7.02
CA ARG A 50 10.52 -30.36 5.91
C ARG A 50 11.43 -29.65 4.90
N PRO A 51 11.49 -30.11 3.63
CA PRO A 51 12.21 -29.38 2.60
C PRO A 51 11.51 -28.06 2.30
N ALA A 52 12.30 -27.03 1.96
CA ALA A 52 11.75 -25.81 1.39
C ALA A 52 11.06 -26.15 0.05
N PRO A 53 9.86 -25.59 -0.22
CA PRO A 53 9.23 -25.76 -1.52
C PRO A 53 10.13 -25.17 -2.62
N ASP A 54 10.52 -26.00 -3.59
CA ASP A 54 11.23 -25.55 -4.79
C ASP A 54 10.19 -25.14 -5.86
N VAL A 55 9.64 -23.94 -5.68
CA VAL A 55 8.62 -23.38 -6.57
C VAL A 55 9.22 -22.20 -7.34
N PRO A 56 9.28 -22.25 -8.69
CA PRO A 56 9.75 -21.11 -9.46
C PRO A 56 8.78 -19.93 -9.27
N LEU A 57 9.33 -18.80 -8.83
CA LEU A 57 8.57 -17.56 -8.66
C LEU A 57 8.23 -16.97 -10.03
N ARG A 58 6.93 -16.85 -10.34
CA ARG A 58 6.45 -16.21 -11.56
C ARG A 58 6.43 -14.69 -11.40
N SER A 59 6.99 -13.97 -12.36
CA SER A 59 6.83 -12.51 -12.45
C SER A 59 5.36 -12.13 -12.66
N LEU A 60 4.86 -11.19 -11.87
CA LEU A 60 3.49 -10.69 -11.95
C LEU A 60 3.47 -9.45 -12.85
N PHE A 61 3.03 -9.60 -14.09
CA PHE A 61 2.80 -8.51 -15.03
C PHE A 61 1.34 -8.45 -15.40
N TYR A 62 0.80 -7.24 -15.46
CA TYR A 62 -0.56 -6.96 -15.89
C TYR A 62 -0.57 -6.33 -17.29
N PRO A 63 -1.68 -6.45 -18.05
CA PRO A 63 -1.78 -5.86 -19.40
C PRO A 63 -1.52 -4.34 -19.41
N GLU A 64 -1.91 -3.64 -18.35
CA GLU A 64 -1.69 -2.19 -18.23
C GLU A 64 -0.23 -1.81 -17.95
N ASP A 65 0.64 -2.75 -17.56
CA ASP A 65 2.06 -2.45 -17.33
C ASP A 65 2.77 -1.98 -18.59
N ILE A 66 2.32 -2.42 -19.76
CA ILE A 66 2.86 -2.01 -21.07
C ILE A 66 2.65 -0.51 -21.27
N ILE A 67 1.42 -0.03 -21.06
CA ILE A 67 1.08 1.39 -21.21
C ILE A 67 1.65 2.24 -20.08
N ARG A 68 1.70 1.69 -18.85
CA ARG A 68 2.35 2.31 -17.69
C ARG A 68 3.83 2.56 -17.99
N ALA A 69 4.56 1.55 -18.49
CA ALA A 69 5.96 1.70 -18.87
C ALA A 69 6.17 2.78 -19.95
N LYS A 70 5.31 2.82 -20.97
CA LYS A 70 5.34 3.88 -22.01
C LYS A 70 5.13 5.28 -21.40
N PHE A 71 4.12 5.41 -20.54
CA PHE A 71 3.79 6.67 -19.86
C PHE A 71 4.93 7.17 -18.97
N HIS A 72 5.47 6.31 -18.11
CA HIS A 72 6.58 6.68 -17.23
C HIS A 72 7.89 6.98 -17.99
N LYS A 73 8.10 6.39 -19.18
CA LYS A 73 9.25 6.71 -20.03
C LYS A 73 9.19 8.13 -20.59
N GLN A 74 7.99 8.61 -20.94
CA GLN A 74 7.77 9.95 -21.49
C GLN A 74 7.61 11.02 -20.40
N HIS A 75 6.95 10.68 -19.29
CA HIS A 75 6.67 11.59 -18.18
C HIS A 75 7.55 11.26 -16.97
N LYS A 76 8.78 11.80 -16.96
CA LYS A 76 9.74 11.58 -15.87
C LYS A 76 9.39 12.31 -14.57
N SER A 77 8.63 13.40 -14.65
CA SER A 77 8.22 14.22 -13.51
C SER A 77 6.73 14.03 -13.26
N LEU A 78 6.40 13.18 -12.28
CA LEU A 78 5.04 12.92 -11.83
C LEU A 78 4.84 13.49 -10.42
N PRO A 79 3.61 13.88 -10.05
CA PRO A 79 3.34 14.36 -8.71
C PRO A 79 3.62 13.28 -7.65
N ALA A 80 3.95 13.72 -6.44
CA ALA A 80 4.13 12.82 -5.31
C ALA A 80 2.85 12.00 -5.05
N VAL A 81 3.04 10.72 -4.73
CA VAL A 81 1.95 9.78 -4.44
C VAL A 81 1.84 9.61 -2.93
N ASN A 82 0.63 9.72 -2.41
CA ASN A 82 0.31 9.34 -1.04
C ASN A 82 -0.01 7.84 -1.00
N LEU A 83 0.84 7.04 -0.37
CA LEU A 83 0.62 5.59 -0.22
C LEU A 83 -0.31 5.23 0.95
N SER A 84 -0.64 6.19 1.81
CA SER A 84 -1.55 5.99 2.95
C SER A 84 -3.02 6.10 2.57
N ASP A 85 -3.33 6.86 1.51
CA ASP A 85 -4.70 7.04 1.02
C ASP A 85 -4.97 6.13 -0.18
N GLN A 86 -6.00 5.30 -0.07
CA GLN A 86 -6.40 4.34 -1.12
C GLN A 86 -7.45 4.91 -2.07
N HIS A 87 -8.06 6.07 -1.74
CA HIS A 87 -9.14 6.65 -2.51
C HIS A 87 -8.67 7.61 -3.60
N ILE A 88 -7.46 8.16 -3.46
CA ILE A 88 -6.92 9.12 -4.43
C ILE A 88 -6.18 8.35 -5.54
N PRO A 89 -6.73 8.29 -6.77
CA PRO A 89 -6.04 7.65 -7.88
C PRO A 89 -4.82 8.47 -8.29
N THR A 90 -3.70 7.78 -8.53
CA THR A 90 -2.48 8.39 -9.04
C THR A 90 -2.69 8.94 -10.45
N GLN A 91 -1.82 9.85 -10.87
CA GLN A 91 -1.87 10.40 -12.23
C GLN A 91 -1.82 9.30 -13.30
N THR A 92 -0.94 8.33 -13.12
CA THR A 92 -0.83 7.17 -14.01
C THR A 92 -2.10 6.31 -13.97
N GLN A 93 -2.74 6.16 -12.81
CA GLN A 93 -4.00 5.41 -12.71
C GLN A 93 -5.15 6.13 -13.43
N LYS A 94 -5.24 7.46 -13.30
CA LYS A 94 -6.20 8.26 -14.06
C LYS A 94 -5.99 8.09 -15.57
N PHE A 95 -4.74 8.20 -16.02
CA PHE A 95 -4.36 7.96 -17.41
C PHE A 95 -4.81 6.58 -17.91
N ILE A 96 -4.50 5.50 -17.17
CA ILE A 96 -4.91 4.14 -17.54
C ILE A 96 -6.43 4.03 -17.60
N SER A 97 -7.15 4.64 -16.66
CA SER A 97 -8.61 4.62 -16.67
C SER A 97 -9.21 5.32 -17.90
N THR A 98 -8.66 6.47 -18.29
CA THR A 98 -9.07 7.22 -19.48
C THR A 98 -8.73 6.44 -20.76
N TYR A 99 -7.53 5.85 -20.82
CA TYR A 99 -7.10 5.00 -21.93
C TYR A 99 -8.04 3.81 -22.13
N ASN A 100 -8.42 3.13 -21.04
CA ASN A 100 -9.34 1.99 -21.11
C ASN A 100 -10.75 2.42 -21.55
N LYS A 101 -11.27 3.54 -21.05
CA LYS A 101 -12.56 4.09 -21.50
C LYS A 101 -12.56 4.40 -23.00
N LEU A 102 -11.53 5.09 -23.50
CA LEU A 102 -11.40 5.40 -24.91
C LEU A 102 -11.27 4.13 -25.78
N ARG A 103 -10.61 3.10 -25.26
CA ARG A 103 -10.48 1.79 -25.92
C ARG A 103 -11.83 1.09 -26.04
N GLU A 104 -12.62 1.09 -24.96
CA GLU A 104 -13.97 0.49 -24.93
C GLU A 104 -14.94 1.22 -25.87
N GLU A 105 -14.81 2.54 -25.96
CA GLU A 105 -15.63 3.35 -26.87
C GLU A 105 -15.31 3.11 -28.36
N GLY A 106 -14.18 2.48 -28.69
CA GLY A 106 -13.82 2.08 -30.06
C GLY A 106 -13.64 3.24 -31.05
N LYS A 107 -13.48 4.48 -30.56
CA LYS A 107 -13.50 5.70 -31.39
C LYS A 107 -12.18 5.97 -32.12
N THR A 108 -11.07 5.33 -31.76
CA THR A 108 -9.74 5.66 -32.28
C THR A 108 -8.89 4.42 -32.57
N VAL A 109 -8.02 4.54 -33.57
CA VAL A 109 -6.96 3.56 -33.90
C VAL A 109 -6.01 3.43 -32.71
N GLU A 110 -5.59 2.21 -32.35
CA GLU A 110 -4.76 1.91 -31.17
C GLU A 110 -3.49 2.79 -31.08
N GLU A 111 -2.93 3.19 -32.22
CA GLU A 111 -1.73 4.02 -32.31
C GLU A 111 -1.98 5.48 -31.87
N ASN A 112 -3.18 6.01 -32.11
CA ASN A 112 -3.59 7.36 -31.73
C ASN A 112 -4.27 7.42 -30.35
N LEU A 113 -4.71 6.27 -29.82
CA LEU A 113 -5.41 6.15 -28.55
C LEU A 113 -4.56 6.66 -27.38
N TYR A 114 -3.25 6.40 -27.42
CA TYR A 114 -2.33 6.85 -26.39
C TYR A 114 -2.22 8.39 -26.36
N ALA A 115 -2.03 9.02 -27.52
CA ALA A 115 -1.92 10.48 -27.61
C ALA A 115 -3.21 11.17 -27.15
N ALA A 116 -4.37 10.69 -27.61
CA ALA A 116 -5.66 11.19 -27.19
C ALA A 116 -5.88 11.07 -25.66
N ALA A 117 -5.46 9.97 -25.05
CA ALA A 117 -5.56 9.79 -23.60
C ALA A 117 -4.63 10.75 -22.82
N VAL A 118 -3.45 11.08 -23.36
CA VAL A 118 -2.55 12.07 -22.76
C VAL A 118 -3.12 13.49 -22.89
N ASP A 119 -3.73 13.82 -24.04
CA ASP A 119 -4.34 15.13 -24.27
C ASP A 119 -5.51 15.38 -23.30
N VAL A 120 -6.43 14.41 -23.17
CA VAL A 120 -7.54 14.48 -22.19
C VAL A 120 -7.03 14.66 -20.77
N LEU A 121 -5.95 13.96 -20.40
CA LEU A 121 -5.35 14.07 -19.07
C LEU A 121 -4.72 15.44 -18.82
N ASN A 122 -4.13 16.05 -19.85
CA ASN A 122 -3.56 17.39 -19.78
C ASN A 122 -4.66 18.45 -19.69
N ASP A 123 -5.77 18.27 -20.41
CA ASP A 123 -6.93 19.17 -20.35
C ASP A 123 -7.56 19.14 -18.96
N GLU A 124 -7.75 17.95 -18.37
CA GLU A 124 -8.22 17.81 -16.99
C GLU A 124 -7.30 18.53 -15.99
N ARG A 125 -5.98 18.47 -16.21
CA ARG A 125 -4.99 19.16 -15.37
C ARG A 125 -5.10 20.68 -15.52
N GLN A 126 -5.23 21.20 -16.74
CA GLN A 126 -5.38 22.64 -16.97
C GLN A 126 -6.69 23.16 -16.36
N ASN A 127 -7.78 22.41 -16.50
CA ASN A 127 -9.06 22.75 -15.90
C ASN A 127 -8.99 22.79 -14.36
N ALA A 128 -8.30 21.83 -13.73
CA ALA A 128 -8.10 21.83 -12.28
C ALA A 128 -7.27 23.02 -11.75
N VAL A 129 -6.37 23.58 -12.56
CA VAL A 129 -5.60 24.79 -12.23
C VAL A 129 -6.45 26.05 -12.40
N ASN A 130 -7.42 26.05 -13.31
CA ASN A 130 -8.30 27.18 -13.62
C ASN A 130 -9.56 27.26 -12.75
N VAL A 131 -9.84 26.26 -11.91
CA VAL A 131 -10.87 26.40 -10.86
C VAL A 131 -10.36 27.46 -9.88
N PRO A 132 -11.08 28.58 -9.64
CA PRO A 132 -10.69 29.51 -8.60
C PRO A 132 -10.62 28.72 -7.30
N LYS A 133 -9.45 28.72 -6.64
CA LYS A 133 -9.29 28.17 -5.29
C LYS A 133 -10.40 28.77 -4.44
N ALA A 134 -11.45 28.00 -4.18
CA ALA A 134 -12.41 28.33 -3.16
C ALA A 134 -11.62 28.62 -1.89
N GLU A 135 -11.96 29.73 -1.24
CA GLU A 135 -11.27 30.37 -0.13
C GLU A 135 -10.93 29.37 1.00
N THR A 136 -9.83 28.64 0.84
CA THR A 136 -9.15 28.02 1.97
C THR A 136 -8.13 29.03 2.42
N ASN A 137 -8.41 29.71 3.54
CA ASN A 137 -7.50 30.63 4.20
C ASN A 137 -6.11 30.00 4.28
N SER A 138 -5.24 30.38 3.37
CA SER A 138 -3.88 29.87 3.32
C SER A 138 -3.06 30.61 4.36
N LEU A 139 -2.19 29.91 5.08
CA LEU A 139 -1.29 30.51 6.06
C LEU A 139 -0.52 31.71 5.45
N ALA A 140 -0.17 31.61 4.16
CA ALA A 140 0.51 32.65 3.40
C ALA A 140 -0.33 33.92 3.18
N SER A 141 -1.65 33.80 2.96
CA SER A 141 -2.54 34.97 2.86
C SER A 141 -2.71 35.66 4.22
N SER A 142 -2.79 34.89 5.32
CA SER A 142 -2.83 35.44 6.68
C SER A 142 -1.58 36.25 7.04
N PHE A 143 -0.41 35.82 6.59
CA PHE A 143 0.84 36.57 6.78
C PHE A 143 0.90 37.86 5.96
N GLN A 144 0.36 37.85 4.73
CA GLN A 144 0.31 39.05 3.90
C GLN A 144 -0.65 40.09 4.46
N ASP A 145 -1.81 39.67 4.99
CA ASP A 145 -2.77 40.58 5.61
C ASP A 145 -2.23 41.16 6.94
N ALA A 146 -1.59 40.35 7.78
CA ALA A 146 -0.93 40.85 9.00
C ALA A 146 0.20 41.85 8.72
N GLN A 147 0.87 41.73 7.57
CA GLN A 147 1.95 42.64 7.17
C GLN A 147 1.41 43.96 6.60
N ARG A 148 0.18 43.98 6.06
CA ARG A 148 -0.51 45.21 5.62
C ARG A 148 -0.95 46.07 6.80
N ASP A 149 -1.34 45.44 7.91
CA ASP A 149 -1.75 46.14 9.13
C ASP A 149 -0.56 46.68 9.96
N ALA A 150 0.67 46.26 9.63
CA ALA A 150 1.89 46.64 10.33
C ALA A 150 2.56 47.93 9.78
N ASN A 151 1.81 48.90 9.25
CA ASN A 151 2.35 50.23 8.96
C ASN A 151 2.42 51.10 10.24
N VAL A 152 3.05 50.58 11.28
CA VAL A 152 3.25 51.29 12.55
C VAL A 152 4.57 52.05 12.46
N ASN A 153 4.51 53.38 12.46
CA ASN A 153 5.68 54.23 12.41
C ASN A 153 6.41 54.15 13.76
N ILE A 154 7.59 53.52 13.78
CA ILE A 154 8.38 53.23 15.00
C ILE A 154 8.65 54.48 15.86
N LYS A 155 8.58 55.69 15.26
CA LYS A 155 8.74 56.97 15.95
C LYS A 155 7.59 57.34 16.89
N ASP A 156 6.42 56.74 16.73
CA ASP A 156 5.24 57.03 17.55
C ASP A 156 5.13 56.11 18.79
N ILE A 157 6.00 55.09 18.91
CA ILE A 157 6.04 54.16 20.06
C ILE A 157 6.68 54.79 21.30
N PHE A 158 7.50 55.84 21.14
CA PHE A 158 8.28 56.47 22.22
C PHE A 158 7.90 57.92 22.50
N LYS A 159 6.69 58.36 22.14
CA LYS A 159 6.18 59.68 22.51
C LYS A 159 5.33 59.56 23.79
N ASP A 160 5.95 60.04 24.87
CA ASP A 160 5.51 60.29 26.25
C ASP A 160 4.98 59.12 27.08
#